data_AF-A0A956UJ71-F1
#
_entry.id   AF-A0A956UJ71-F1
#
_cell.length_a   1.000
_cell.length_b   1.000
_cell.length_c   1.000
_cell.angle_alpha   90.00
_cell.angle_beta   90.00
_cell.angle_gamma   90.00
#
_symmetry.space_group_name_H-M   'P 1'
#
loop_
_entity.id
_entity.type
_entity.pdbx_description
1 polymer ?
#
loop_
_entity_poly.entity_id
_entity_poly.type
_entity_poly.pdbx_seq_one_letter_code
_entity_poly.pdbx_strand_id
1 'polypeptide(L)' 'DPAVEMIFAWYFLGRRSRVIYRKALDLDEAAWARGRGWAVSMALGTLPYYRDTNPGILAMARRALRQLLEDSGRPVAGA' A
#
# COMPACT_ATOMS: atom_id res chain seq x y z
N ASP A 1 9.19 -9.70 8.28
CA ASP A 1 7.74 -9.94 8.20
C ASP A 1 7.39 -10.26 6.75
N PRO A 2 6.83 -11.45 6.43
CA PRO A 2 6.47 -11.83 5.06
C PRO A 2 5.47 -10.88 4.39
N ALA A 3 4.72 -10.08 5.17
CA ALA A 3 3.79 -9.10 4.63
C ALA A 3 4.47 -7.98 3.80
N VAL A 4 5.80 -7.86 3.86
CA VAL A 4 6.58 -6.93 3.02
C VAL A 4 6.36 -7.18 1.51
N GLU A 5 6.13 -8.44 1.12
CA GLU A 5 5.85 -8.80 -0.29
C GLU A 5 4.51 -8.20 -0.79
N MET A 6 3.63 -7.79 0.12
CA MET A 6 2.33 -7.21 -0.22
C MET A 6 2.40 -5.75 -0.66
N ILE A 7 3.57 -5.09 -0.56
CA ILE A 7 3.73 -3.70 -1.03
C ILE A 7 3.29 -3.54 -2.48
N PHE A 8 3.51 -4.57 -3.30
CA PHE A 8 3.06 -4.63 -4.69
C PHE A 8 1.58 -4.30 -4.87
N ALA A 9 0.72 -4.67 -3.90
CA ALA A 9 -0.70 -4.45 -3.97
C ALA A 9 -1.07 -2.95 -4.10
N TRP A 10 -0.38 -2.05 -3.41
CA TRP A 10 -0.66 -0.61 -3.50
C TRP A 10 0.16 0.11 -4.58
N TYR A 11 1.33 -0.42 -4.92
CA TYR A 11 2.18 0.17 -5.96
C TYR A 11 1.67 -0.10 -7.37
N PHE A 12 1.09 -1.28 -7.62
CA PHE A 12 0.74 -1.69 -8.99
C PHE A 12 -0.75 -1.94 -9.18
N LEU A 13 -1.46 -2.48 -8.17
CA LEU A 13 -2.85 -2.86 -8.34
C LEU A 13 -3.82 -1.71 -8.04
N GLY A 14 -4.93 -1.67 -8.80
CA GLY A 14 -6.10 -0.86 -8.46
C GLY A 14 -6.97 -1.52 -7.39
N ARG A 15 -7.92 -0.78 -6.82
CA ARG A 15 -8.77 -1.23 -5.71
C ARG A 15 -9.43 -2.60 -5.93
N ARG A 16 -10.06 -2.83 -7.09
CA ARG A 16 -10.71 -4.11 -7.41
C ARG A 16 -9.70 -5.27 -7.48
N SER A 17 -8.55 -5.04 -8.12
CA SER A 17 -7.49 -6.05 -8.22
C SER A 17 -6.85 -6.36 -6.87
N ARG A 18 -6.74 -5.38 -5.96
CA ARG A 18 -6.30 -5.61 -4.57
C ARG A 18 -7.22 -6.58 -3.82
N VAL A 19 -8.54 -6.45 -4.00
CA VAL A 19 -9.51 -7.39 -3.39
C VAL A 19 -9.33 -8.81 -3.91
N ILE A 20 -9.12 -8.96 -5.23
CA ILE A 20 -8.87 -10.26 -5.86
C ILE A 20 -7.54 -10.85 -5.35
N TYR A 21 -6.48 -10.05 -5.34
CA TYR A 21 -5.17 -10.44 -4.84
C TYR A 21 -5.23 -10.95 -3.39
N ARG A 22 -5.91 -10.19 -2.51
CA ARG A 22 -6.09 -10.58 -1.10
C ARG A 22 -6.79 -11.93 -0.98
N LYS A 23 -7.86 -12.13 -1.76
CA LYS A 23 -8.63 -13.38 -1.74
C LYS A 23 -7.83 -14.56 -2.32
N ALA A 24 -7.11 -14.35 -3.42
CA ALA A 24 -6.35 -15.41 -4.09
C ALA A 24 -5.21 -15.97 -3.23
N LEU A 25 -4.65 -15.14 -2.36
CA LEU A 25 -3.57 -15.52 -1.44
C LEU A 25 -4.08 -15.87 -0.02
N ASP A 26 -5.40 -15.91 0.18
CA ASP A 26 -6.05 -16.18 1.46
C ASP A 26 -5.49 -15.36 2.63
N LEU A 27 -5.28 -14.06 2.39
CA LEU A 27 -4.65 -13.18 3.37
C LEU A 27 -5.64 -12.74 4.44
N ASP A 28 -5.35 -13.13 5.68
CA ASP A 28 -6.07 -12.68 6.86
C ASP A 28 -5.97 -11.15 7.05
N GLU A 29 -6.79 -10.62 7.95
CA GLU A 29 -6.84 -9.18 8.21
C GLU A 29 -5.53 -8.63 8.82
N ALA A 30 -4.88 -9.42 9.68
CA ALA A 30 -3.65 -9.00 10.35
C ALA A 30 -2.49 -8.88 9.35
N ALA A 31 -2.31 -9.86 8.47
CA ALA A 31 -1.34 -9.86 7.40
C ALA A 31 -1.62 -8.73 6.41
N TRP A 32 -2.89 -8.52 6.03
CA TRP A 32 -3.28 -7.40 5.18
C TRP A 32 -3.00 -6.03 5.81
N ALA A 33 -3.19 -5.90 7.13
CA ALA A 33 -2.86 -4.69 7.88
C ALA A 33 -1.35 -4.44 7.96
N ARG A 34 -0.54 -5.47 8.21
CA ARG A 34 0.92 -5.36 8.18
C ARG A 34 1.43 -5.01 6.78
N GLY A 35 0.85 -5.60 5.74
CA GLY A 35 1.16 -5.27 4.35
C GLY A 35 0.89 -3.80 4.01
N ARG A 36 -0.23 -3.25 4.49
CA ARG A 36 -0.49 -1.80 4.41
C ARG A 36 0.59 -0.98 5.11
N GLY A 37 0.98 -1.38 6.32
CA GLY A 37 2.04 -0.72 7.08
C GLY A 37 3.37 -0.68 6.32
N TRP A 38 3.77 -1.80 5.72
CA TRP A 38 4.95 -1.87 4.86
C TRP A 38 4.86 -0.96 3.64
N ALA A 39 3.68 -0.91 2.98
CA ALA A 39 3.48 -0.04 1.82
C ALA A 39 3.55 1.45 2.19
N VAL A 40 3.02 1.85 3.36
CA VAL A 40 3.17 3.22 3.90
C VAL A 40 4.65 3.52 4.16
N SER A 41 5.36 2.63 4.85
CA SER A 41 6.78 2.80 5.14
C SER A 41 7.62 2.99 3.87
N MET A 42 7.40 2.13 2.86
CA MET A 42 8.09 2.26 1.58
C MET A 42 7.75 3.59 0.88
N ALA A 43 6.49 3.99 0.82
CA ALA A 43 6.10 5.25 0.19
C ALA A 43 6.77 6.45 0.88
N LEU A 44 6.77 6.49 2.21
CA LEU A 44 7.38 7.57 2.97
C LEU A 44 8.91 7.63 2.83
N GLY A 45 9.59 6.49 2.66
CA GLY A 45 11.02 6.46 2.33
C GLY A 45 11.30 6.87 0.88
N THR A 46 10.45 6.44 -0.05
CA THR A 46 10.62 6.66 -1.50
C THR A 46 10.45 8.13 -1.88
N LEU A 47 9.45 8.81 -1.30
CA LEU A 47 9.09 10.19 -1.63
C LEU A 47 10.25 11.21 -1.48
N PRO A 48 10.97 11.30 -0.34
CA PRO A 48 12.09 12.20 -0.21
C PRO A 48 13.31 11.72 -1.01
N TYR A 49 13.55 10.41 -1.06
CA TYR A 49 14.75 9.85 -1.71
C TYR A 49 14.77 10.08 -3.23
N TYR A 50 13.62 9.92 -3.89
CA TYR A 50 13.50 10.07 -5.34
C TYR A 50 12.93 11.42 -5.80
N ARG A 51 12.82 12.39 -4.89
CA ARG A 51 12.17 13.68 -5.15
C ARG A 51 12.68 14.36 -6.42
N ASP A 52 14.00 14.39 -6.58
CA ASP A 52 14.68 15.16 -7.63
C ASP A 52 15.40 14.27 -8.65
N THR A 53 15.40 12.95 -8.44
CA THR A 53 16.22 12.00 -9.23
C THR A 53 15.39 11.06 -10.10
N ASN A 54 14.15 10.74 -9.70
CA ASN A 54 13.31 9.82 -10.46
C ASN A 54 11.82 10.20 -10.34
N PRO A 55 11.30 11.03 -11.26
CA PRO A 55 9.90 11.47 -11.21
C PRO A 55 8.91 10.31 -11.40
N GLY A 56 9.30 9.22 -12.07
CA GLY A 56 8.47 8.04 -12.26
C GLY A 56 8.24 7.28 -10.95
N ILE A 57 9.31 6.97 -10.22
CA ILE A 57 9.24 6.32 -8.90
C ILE A 57 8.51 7.23 -7.90
N LEU A 58 8.78 8.53 -7.93
CA LEU A 58 8.09 9.52 -7.11
C LEU A 58 6.57 9.51 -7.37
N ALA A 59 6.15 9.50 -8.64
CA ALA A 59 4.74 9.43 -9.01
C ALA A 59 4.08 8.12 -8.55
N MET A 60 4.79 7.00 -8.66
CA MET A 60 4.34 5.70 -8.19
C MET A 60 4.12 5.68 -6.68
N ALA A 61 5.07 6.18 -5.88
CA ALA A 61 4.94 6.29 -4.43
C ALA A 61 3.78 7.22 -4.02
N ARG A 62 3.61 8.36 -4.71
CA ARG A 62 2.46 9.26 -4.47
C ARG A 62 1.12 8.57 -4.77
N ARG A 63 1.05 7.79 -5.85
CA ARG A 63 -0.15 7.01 -6.19
C ARG A 63 -0.43 5.95 -5.14
N ALA A 64 0.58 5.20 -4.71
CA ALA A 64 0.44 4.18 -3.67
C ALA A 64 -0.10 4.80 -2.36
N LEU A 65 0.46 5.94 -1.94
CA LEU A 65 0.00 6.64 -0.74
C LEU A 65 -1.46 7.10 -0.84
N ARG A 66 -1.89 7.64 -1.99
CA ARG A 66 -3.31 7.98 -2.21
C ARG A 66 -4.23 6.76 -2.08
N GLN A 67 -3.85 5.64 -2.70
CA GLN A 67 -4.62 4.39 -2.61
C GLN A 67 -4.71 3.88 -1.16
N LEU A 68 -3.63 4.00 -0.37
CA LEU A 68 -3.62 3.64 1.05
C LEU A 68 -4.55 4.52 1.88
N LEU A 69 -4.58 5.83 1.62
CA LEU A 69 -5.46 6.79 2.30
C LEU A 69 -6.93 6.55 1.95
N GLU A 70 -7.24 6.29 0.68
CA GLU A 70 -8.58 5.91 0.21
C GLU A 70 -9.07 4.63 0.90
N ASP A 71 -8.20 3.63 1.04
CA ASP A 71 -8.51 2.37 1.73
C ASP A 71 -8.70 2.56 3.25
N SER A 72 -8.11 3.62 3.83
CA SER A 72 -8.20 3.96 5.26
C SER A 72 -9.41 4.84 5.61
N GLY A 73 -10.10 5.39 4.61
CA GLY A 73 -11.24 6.32 4.77
C GLY A 73 -12.54 5.74 5.34
N ARG A 74 -12.51 4.55 5.97
CA ARG A 74 -13.60 4.07 6.83
C ARG A 74 -13.22 4.32 8.29
N PRO A 75 -14.03 5.06 9.07
CA PRO A 75 -13.75 5.26 10.47
C PRO A 75 -13.71 3.91 11.19
N VAL A 76 -12.79 3.79 12.13
CA VAL A 76 -12.81 2.75 13.17
C VAL A 76 -14.08 2.98 13.97
N ALA A 77 -15.15 2.26 13.64
CA ALA A 77 -16.33 2.19 14.49
C ALA A 77 -16.02 1.21 15.63
N GLY A 78 -15.91 1.75 16.85
CA GLY A 78 -15.80 0.96 18.09
C GLY A 78 -14.45 1.08 18.77
N ALA A 79 -14.29 2.15 19.56
CA ALA A 79 -13.64 2.07 20.86
C ALA A 79 -14.75 2.08 21.92
#